data_AF-A0A938KR70-F1
#
_entry.id   AF-A0A938KR70-F1
#
_cell.length_a   1.000
_cell.length_b   1.000
_cell.length_c   1.000
_cell.angle_alpha   90.00
_cell.angle_beta   90.00
_cell.angle_gamma   90.00
#
_symmetry.space_group_name_H-M   'P 1'
#
loop_
_entity.id
_entity.type
_entity.pdbx_description
1 polymer ?
#
loop_
_entity_poly.entity_id
_entity_poly.type
_entity_poly.pdbx_seq_one_letter_code
_entity_poly.pdbx_strand_id
1 'polypeptide(L)'
;EYTVFSPDAWTKAAYDAPLHRYMEENLGLRGNFQVLHTEYGQIPMTDYDFEGAWRRRYPDLPGLVPLGTMGGLGRPSTGYTFTNIQRHCEVILQELTKTRKADFGARMPSRFKHYDRTLLRVLVERKYPGHALFERLFDQNPTALLLAFLDGQSRFGQEITIMNRSPRPVMMSAMMRNMLGNASVPKA
;
A
#
# COMPACT_ATOMS: atom_id res chain seq x y z
N GLU A 1 -0.30 -5.01 -17.19
CA GLU A 1 0.23 -5.35 -15.86
C GLU A 1 -0.72 -6.36 -15.22
N TYR A 2 -0.21 -7.31 -14.43
CA TYR A 2 -1.04 -8.22 -13.63
C TYR A 2 -0.44 -8.32 -12.24
N THR A 3 -1.23 -7.99 -11.23
CA THR A 3 -0.77 -7.83 -9.85
C THR A 3 -1.58 -8.73 -8.94
N VAL A 4 -0.89 -9.51 -8.10
CA VAL A 4 -1.50 -10.50 -7.22
C VAL A 4 -1.16 -10.18 -5.77
N PHE A 5 -2.19 -10.19 -4.93
CA PHE A 5 -2.06 -10.21 -3.47
C PHE A 5 -1.88 -11.68 -3.04
N SER A 6 -0.71 -12.02 -2.52
CA SER A 6 -0.38 -13.40 -2.15
C SER A 6 0.71 -13.42 -1.07
N PRO A 7 0.58 -14.28 -0.05
CA PRO A 7 1.58 -14.39 1.02
C PRO A 7 2.93 -14.87 0.48
N ASP A 8 2.88 -15.60 -0.64
CA ASP A 8 4.05 -16.11 -1.36
C ASP A 8 4.21 -15.41 -2.70
N ALA A 9 5.45 -15.12 -3.06
CA ALA A 9 5.80 -14.58 -4.35
C ALA A 9 5.49 -15.57 -5.48
N TRP A 10 4.74 -15.11 -6.48
CA TRP A 10 4.52 -15.87 -7.71
C TRP A 10 5.77 -15.88 -8.58
N THR A 11 6.01 -17.00 -9.28
CA THR A 11 7.04 -17.10 -10.30
C THR A 11 6.69 -16.20 -11.48
N LYS A 12 7.70 -15.72 -12.22
CA LYS A 12 7.47 -14.90 -13.42
C LYS A 12 6.52 -15.57 -14.42
N ALA A 13 6.74 -16.86 -14.68
CA ALA A 13 5.92 -17.64 -15.61
C ALA A 13 4.44 -17.77 -15.17
N ALA A 14 4.14 -17.70 -13.88
CA ALA A 14 2.76 -17.79 -13.40
C ALA A 14 1.91 -16.56 -13.79
N TYR A 15 2.55 -15.43 -14.13
CA TYR A 15 1.88 -14.22 -14.61
C TYR A 15 1.55 -14.28 -16.11
N ASP A 16 2.25 -15.09 -16.89
CA ASP A 16 2.12 -15.10 -18.35
C ASP A 16 0.72 -15.57 -18.76
N ALA A 17 0.24 -16.68 -18.21
CA ALA A 17 -1.08 -17.23 -18.55
C ALA A 17 -2.26 -16.24 -18.37
N PRO A 18 -2.44 -15.56 -17.21
CA PRO A 18 -3.52 -14.58 -17.06
C PRO A 18 -3.32 -13.33 -17.94
N LEU A 19 -2.08 -12.89 -18.17
CA LEU A 19 -1.80 -11.77 -19.08
C LEU A 19 -2.18 -12.11 -20.52
N HIS A 20 -1.73 -13.25 -21.04
CA HIS A 20 -2.06 -13.71 -22.38
C HIS A 20 -3.57 -13.88 -22.56
N ARG A 21 -4.25 -14.48 -21.57
CA ARG A 21 -5.71 -14.59 -21.59
C ARG A 21 -6.39 -13.24 -21.71
N TYR A 22 -6.00 -12.26 -20.89
CA TYR A 22 -6.57 -10.91 -20.95
C TYR A 22 -6.31 -10.23 -22.30
N MET A 23 -5.11 -10.40 -22.87
CA MET A 23 -4.77 -9.85 -24.18
C MET A 23 -5.63 -10.46 -25.29
N GLU A 24 -5.90 -11.76 -25.25
CA GLU A 24 -6.71 -12.45 -26.26
C GLU A 24 -8.21 -12.17 -26.11
N GLU A 25 -8.74 -12.30 -24.90
CA GLU A 25 -10.18 -12.26 -24.61
C GLU A 25 -10.71 -10.83 -24.45
N ASN A 26 -9.92 -9.91 -23.90
CA ASN A 26 -10.38 -8.54 -23.59
C ASN A 26 -9.84 -7.49 -24.57
N LEU A 27 -8.63 -7.69 -25.12
CA LEU A 27 -8.00 -6.73 -26.04
C LEU A 27 -8.02 -7.20 -27.50
N GLY A 28 -8.36 -8.47 -27.77
CA GLY A 28 -8.38 -9.03 -29.12
C GLY A 28 -7.00 -9.20 -29.76
N LEU A 29 -5.92 -9.13 -28.98
CA LEU A 29 -4.53 -9.23 -29.41
C LEU A 29 -4.09 -10.70 -29.54
N ARG A 30 -4.74 -11.45 -30.43
CA ARG A 30 -4.51 -12.89 -30.68
C ARG A 30 -3.13 -13.17 -31.31
N GLY A 31 -2.06 -12.92 -30.57
CA GLY A 31 -0.67 -13.03 -31.03
C GLY A 31 -0.16 -11.85 -31.86
N ASN A 32 -1.00 -10.82 -32.08
CA ASN A 32 -0.63 -9.62 -32.85
C ASN A 32 0.03 -8.55 -31.98
N PHE A 33 1.11 -8.92 -31.28
CA PHE A 33 1.90 -7.99 -30.48
C PHE A 33 3.35 -8.44 -30.36
N GLN A 34 4.23 -7.51 -30.01
CA GLN A 34 5.62 -7.78 -29.67
C GLN A 34 5.89 -7.32 -28.24
N VAL A 35 6.47 -8.19 -27.43
CA VAL A 35 6.95 -7.81 -26.10
C VAL A 35 8.29 -7.12 -26.28
N LEU A 36 8.33 -5.81 -26.04
CA LEU A 36 9.56 -5.02 -26.11
C LEU A 36 10.35 -5.04 -24.78
N HIS A 37 9.63 -5.12 -23.66
CA HIS A 37 10.20 -5.13 -22.33
C HIS A 37 9.29 -5.87 -21.35
N THR A 38 9.89 -6.49 -20.34
CA THR A 38 9.19 -7.16 -19.24
C THR A 38 9.78 -6.71 -17.92
N GLU A 39 8.92 -6.24 -17.03
CA GLU A 39 9.27 -5.90 -15.65
C GLU A 39 8.67 -6.92 -14.69
N TYR A 40 9.39 -7.19 -13.60
CA TYR A 40 8.91 -8.00 -12.50
C TYR A 40 9.30 -7.34 -11.18
N GLY A 41 8.31 -7.15 -10.31
CA GLY A 41 8.49 -6.52 -9.00
C GLY A 41 7.71 -7.25 -7.92
N GLN A 42 8.16 -7.06 -6.68
CA GLN A 42 7.45 -7.50 -5.48
C GLN A 42 7.41 -6.32 -4.52
N ILE A 43 6.23 -5.99 -4.02
CA ILE A 43 6.03 -4.90 -3.06
C ILE A 43 5.53 -5.53 -1.76
N PRO A 44 6.25 -5.35 -0.64
CA PRO A 44 5.83 -5.96 0.62
C PRO A 44 4.57 -5.26 1.14
N MET A 45 3.52 -6.04 1.32
CA MET A 45 2.24 -5.61 1.88
C MET A 45 2.15 -5.97 3.36
N THR A 46 2.81 -5.16 4.18
CA THR A 46 3.04 -5.47 5.59
C THR A 46 2.97 -4.25 6.49
N ASP A 47 2.46 -4.43 7.70
CA ASP A 47 2.51 -3.45 8.77
C ASP A 47 3.84 -3.47 9.55
N TYR A 48 4.88 -4.09 8.98
CA TYR A 48 6.22 -4.14 9.55
C TYR A 48 6.76 -2.74 9.90
N ASP A 49 7.34 -2.62 11.09
CA ASP A 49 7.96 -1.38 11.55
C ASP A 49 9.34 -1.17 10.92
N PHE A 50 9.35 -0.73 9.66
CA PHE A 50 10.57 -0.38 8.93
C PHE A 50 11.37 0.70 9.65
N GLU A 51 10.69 1.69 10.25
CA GLU A 51 11.35 2.78 10.98
C GLU A 51 12.16 2.26 12.17
N GLY A 52 11.53 1.48 13.05
CA GLY A 52 12.24 0.86 14.17
C GLY A 52 13.31 -0.13 13.72
N ALA A 53 13.09 -0.84 12.60
CA ALA A 53 14.05 -1.80 12.08
C ALA A 53 15.36 -1.15 11.62
N TRP A 54 15.29 -0.08 10.82
CA TRP A 54 16.53 0.57 10.34
C TRP A 54 17.26 1.29 11.46
N ARG A 55 16.55 1.91 12.42
CA ARG A 55 17.17 2.54 13.59
C ARG A 55 17.93 1.53 14.45
N ARG A 56 17.38 0.33 14.65
CA ARG A 56 18.08 -0.77 15.33
C ARG A 56 19.28 -1.29 14.53
N ARG A 57 19.17 -1.33 13.20
CA ARG A 57 20.23 -1.82 12.30
C ARG A 57 21.42 -0.87 12.24
N TYR A 58 21.17 0.43 12.35
CA TYR A 58 22.14 1.52 12.16
C TYR A 58 22.06 2.54 13.31
N PRO A 59 22.32 2.14 14.57
CA PRO A 59 22.12 3.02 15.73
C PRO A 59 23.06 4.24 15.75
N ASP A 60 24.26 4.11 15.15
CA ASP A 60 25.33 5.11 15.25
C ASP A 60 25.52 5.94 13.96
N LEU A 61 24.53 5.95 13.06
CA LEU A 61 24.56 6.76 11.82
C LEU A 61 23.63 7.98 11.94
N PRO A 62 24.08 9.08 12.59
CA PRO A 62 23.30 10.30 12.67
C PRO A 62 23.07 10.87 11.27
N GLY A 63 21.82 11.23 10.98
CA GLY A 63 21.42 11.79 9.69
C GLY A 63 21.21 10.79 8.56
N LEU A 64 21.23 9.47 8.85
CA LEU A 64 20.73 8.48 7.91
C LEU A 64 19.22 8.63 7.72
N VAL A 65 18.79 8.80 6.47
CA VAL A 65 17.37 8.93 6.11
C VAL A 65 17.03 7.89 5.05
N PRO A 66 16.38 6.79 5.41
CA PRO A 66 15.95 5.82 4.43
C PRO A 66 14.77 6.35 3.62
N LEU A 67 14.77 6.04 2.32
CA LEU A 67 13.68 6.35 1.40
C LEU A 67 12.98 5.06 0.93
N GLY A 68 11.87 5.23 0.23
CA GLY A 68 11.07 4.14 -0.33
C GLY A 68 10.61 3.14 0.74
N THR A 69 10.64 1.86 0.38
CA THR A 69 10.20 0.76 1.27
C THR A 69 11.01 0.71 2.56
N MET A 70 12.33 0.92 2.51
CA MET A 70 13.17 0.95 3.71
C MET A 70 12.82 2.11 4.65
N GLY A 71 12.34 3.22 4.09
CA GLY A 71 11.82 4.36 4.85
C GLY A 71 10.41 4.17 5.39
N GLY A 72 9.76 3.04 5.10
CA GLY A 72 8.34 2.83 5.42
C GLY A 72 7.41 3.80 4.68
N LEU A 73 7.84 4.28 3.50
CA LEU A 73 7.10 5.27 2.71
C LEU A 73 6.04 4.64 1.81
N GLY A 74 6.03 3.31 1.67
CA GLY A 74 4.95 2.61 0.96
C GLY A 74 3.71 2.46 1.84
N ARG A 75 2.52 2.70 1.27
CA ARG A 75 1.23 2.38 1.90
C ARG A 75 1.05 0.85 1.88
N PRO A 76 1.06 0.16 3.03
CA PRO A 76 1.08 -1.30 3.06
C PRO A 76 -0.12 -1.96 2.36
N SER A 77 -1.27 -1.31 2.37
CA SER A 77 -2.51 -1.88 1.84
C SER A 77 -2.86 -1.43 0.42
N THR A 78 -2.21 -0.38 -0.09
CA THR A 78 -2.56 0.26 -1.37
C THR A 78 -1.38 0.40 -2.34
N GLY A 79 -0.14 0.15 -1.89
CA GLY A 79 1.06 0.22 -2.72
C GLY A 79 1.55 1.63 -3.05
N TYR A 80 0.82 2.68 -2.67
CA TYR A 80 1.20 4.07 -2.90
C TYR A 80 2.53 4.40 -2.21
N THR A 81 3.56 4.61 -3.02
CA THR A 81 4.94 4.80 -2.53
C THR A 81 5.60 6.01 -3.17
N PHE A 82 5.45 6.20 -4.47
CA PHE A 82 6.16 7.25 -5.22
C PHE A 82 5.83 8.66 -4.73
N THR A 83 4.54 8.99 -4.61
CA THR A 83 4.03 10.26 -4.07
C THR A 83 4.49 10.50 -2.63
N ASN A 84 4.54 9.44 -1.81
CA ASN A 84 5.06 9.51 -0.45
C ASN A 84 6.57 9.77 -0.42
N ILE A 85 7.36 9.18 -1.32
CA ILE A 85 8.79 9.49 -1.48
C ILE A 85 8.96 10.98 -1.80
N GLN A 86 8.24 11.50 -2.80
CA GLN A 86 8.36 12.90 -3.21
C GLN A 86 8.05 13.86 -2.04
N ARG A 87 6.93 13.65 -1.36
CA ARG A 87 6.55 14.45 -0.17
C ARG A 87 7.58 14.33 0.96
N HIS A 88 8.14 13.15 1.17
CA HIS A 88 9.18 12.95 2.17
C HIS A 88 10.47 13.71 1.80
N CYS A 89 10.88 13.68 0.52
CA CYS A 89 12.00 14.45 0.01
C CYS A 89 11.78 15.97 0.14
N GLU A 90 10.58 16.48 -0.11
CA GLU A 90 10.25 17.89 0.10
C GLU A 90 10.44 18.31 1.56
N VAL A 91 9.95 17.49 2.51
CA VAL A 91 10.14 17.75 3.95
C VAL A 91 11.63 17.73 4.32
N ILE A 92 12.38 16.75 3.81
CA ILE A 92 13.85 16.67 4.02
C ILE A 92 14.51 17.98 3.57
N LEU A 93 14.22 18.44 2.36
CA LEU A 93 14.86 19.63 1.79
C LEU A 93 14.52 20.90 2.57
N GLN A 94 13.26 21.07 2.98
CA GLN A 94 12.82 22.21 3.77
C GLN A 94 13.55 22.28 5.12
N GLU A 95 13.67 21.14 5.79
CA GLU A 95 14.31 21.07 7.11
C GLU A 95 15.84 21.17 7.04
N LEU A 96 16.49 20.58 6.04
CA LEU A 96 17.92 20.78 5.79
C LEU A 96 18.25 22.26 5.56
N THR A 97 17.37 22.98 4.86
CA THR A 97 17.54 24.40 4.59
C THR A 97 17.43 25.25 5.87
N LYS A 98 16.57 24.86 6.82
CA LYS A 98 16.33 25.58 8.07
C LYS A 98 17.32 25.24 9.19
N THR A 99 17.52 23.95 9.46
CA THR A 99 18.18 23.47 10.69
C THR A 99 19.54 22.84 10.43
N ARG A 100 19.90 22.60 9.16
CA ARG A 100 21.08 21.81 8.75
C ARG A 100 21.10 20.40 9.35
N LYS A 101 19.97 19.89 9.84
CA LYS A 101 19.85 18.58 10.46
C LYS A 101 18.90 17.70 9.68
N ALA A 102 19.27 16.43 9.65
CA ALA A 102 18.48 15.38 9.07
C ALA A 102 17.65 14.63 10.13
N ASP A 103 16.71 15.33 10.77
CA ASP A 103 15.77 14.70 11.70
C ASP A 103 14.37 14.71 11.08
N PHE A 104 13.94 13.55 10.57
CA PHE A 104 12.77 13.46 9.71
C PHE A 104 11.79 12.42 10.21
N GLY A 105 10.71 12.91 10.83
CA GLY A 105 9.53 12.15 11.18
C GLY A 105 8.33 12.60 10.36
N ALA A 106 8.47 12.80 9.04
CA ALA A 106 7.34 13.11 8.16
C ALA A 106 6.39 11.92 8.14
N ARG A 107 5.46 11.94 9.10
CA ARG A 107 4.58 10.84 9.45
C ARG A 107 3.27 11.04 8.72
N MET A 108 2.99 10.14 7.78
CA MET A 108 1.61 9.83 7.44
C MET A 108 0.80 9.73 8.74
N PRO A 109 -0.37 10.38 8.84
CA PRO A 109 -1.15 10.38 10.07
C PRO A 109 -1.33 8.96 10.61
N SER A 110 -1.14 8.75 11.92
CA SER A 110 -1.13 7.41 12.54
C SER A 110 -2.39 6.59 12.22
N ARG A 111 -3.55 7.26 12.05
CA ARG A 111 -4.82 6.65 11.63
C ARG A 111 -4.72 5.85 10.34
N PHE A 112 -3.91 6.29 9.38
CA PHE A 112 -3.72 5.59 8.11
C PHE A 112 -3.00 4.25 8.29
N LYS A 113 -2.09 4.13 9.26
CA LYS A 113 -1.50 2.83 9.64
C LYS A 113 -2.59 1.86 10.13
N HIS A 114 -3.62 2.37 10.81
CA HIS A 114 -4.73 1.55 11.31
C HIS A 114 -5.66 1.12 10.17
N TYR A 115 -5.88 1.99 9.18
CA TYR A 115 -6.64 1.66 7.98
C TYR A 115 -5.92 0.59 7.15
N ASP A 116 -4.60 0.74 6.98
CA ASP A 116 -3.79 -0.26 6.28
C ASP A 116 -3.84 -1.61 6.96
N ARG A 117 -3.63 -1.64 8.28
CA ARG A 117 -3.70 -2.87 9.05
C ARG A 117 -5.08 -3.53 8.98
N THR A 118 -6.14 -2.73 8.94
CA THR A 118 -7.52 -3.24 8.78
C THR A 118 -7.70 -3.88 7.41
N LEU A 119 -7.31 -3.19 6.34
CA LEU A 119 -7.43 -3.70 4.98
C LEU A 119 -6.57 -4.96 4.76
N LEU A 120 -5.31 -4.94 5.20
CA LEU A 120 -4.42 -6.11 5.15
C LEU A 120 -5.03 -7.31 5.86
N ARG A 121 -5.62 -7.12 7.06
CA ARG A 121 -6.26 -8.22 7.79
C ARG A 121 -7.42 -8.83 7.01
N VAL A 122 -8.24 -8.01 6.36
CA VAL A 122 -9.36 -8.50 5.53
C VAL A 122 -8.85 -9.36 4.37
N LEU A 123 -7.76 -8.93 3.72
CA LEU A 123 -7.15 -9.65 2.59
C LEU A 123 -6.51 -10.97 3.03
N VAL A 124 -5.67 -10.94 4.08
CA VAL A 124 -4.96 -12.12 4.61
C VAL A 124 -5.92 -13.19 5.12
N GLU A 125 -6.92 -12.77 5.90
CA GLU A 125 -7.89 -13.71 6.46
C GLU A 125 -8.96 -14.15 5.45
N ARG A 126 -8.87 -13.65 4.21
CA ARG A 126 -9.80 -13.94 3.10
C ARG A 126 -11.27 -13.75 3.50
N LYS A 127 -11.55 -12.77 4.37
CA LYS A 127 -12.91 -12.48 4.88
C LYS A 127 -13.79 -11.82 3.83
N TYR A 128 -13.19 -11.28 2.78
CA TYR A 128 -13.87 -10.73 1.63
C TYR A 128 -12.96 -10.86 0.39
N PRO A 129 -13.51 -11.17 -0.80
CA PRO A 129 -12.69 -11.24 -2.01
C PRO A 129 -12.02 -9.90 -2.31
N GLY A 130 -10.70 -9.90 -2.48
CA GLY A 130 -9.93 -8.66 -2.68
C GLY A 130 -10.40 -7.84 -3.89
N HIS A 131 -10.62 -8.49 -5.05
CA HIS A 131 -11.12 -7.80 -6.25
C HIS A 131 -12.47 -7.12 -5.99
N ALA A 132 -13.43 -7.82 -5.38
CA ALA A 132 -14.75 -7.28 -5.07
C ALA A 132 -14.68 -6.13 -4.07
N LEU A 133 -13.70 -6.13 -3.15
CA LEU A 133 -13.48 -5.03 -2.21
C LEU A 133 -13.05 -3.77 -2.95
N PHE A 134 -12.07 -3.89 -3.85
CA PHE A 134 -11.57 -2.76 -4.62
C PHE A 134 -12.61 -2.26 -5.63
N GLU A 135 -13.27 -3.16 -6.38
CA GLU A 135 -14.38 -2.83 -7.28
C GLU A 135 -15.45 -2.01 -6.54
N ARG A 136 -15.92 -2.51 -5.39
CA ARG A 136 -16.89 -1.78 -4.57
C ARG A 136 -16.39 -0.41 -4.13
N LEU A 137 -15.12 -0.30 -3.72
CA LEU A 137 -14.56 0.99 -3.31
C LEU A 137 -14.57 1.98 -4.47
N PHE A 138 -14.16 1.57 -5.66
CA PHE A 138 -14.14 2.42 -6.86
C PHE A 138 -15.56 2.76 -7.35
N ASP A 139 -16.49 1.81 -7.35
CA ASP A 139 -17.87 2.03 -7.80
C ASP A 139 -18.65 2.97 -6.87
N GLN A 140 -18.40 2.88 -5.57
CA GLN A 140 -19.19 3.59 -4.57
C GLN A 140 -18.60 4.95 -4.19
N ASN A 141 -17.41 5.32 -4.66
CA ASN A 141 -16.77 6.58 -4.26
C ASN A 141 -16.30 7.38 -5.49
N PRO A 142 -16.40 8.72 -5.48
CA PRO A 142 -15.75 9.54 -6.50
C PRO A 142 -14.27 9.18 -6.59
N THR A 143 -13.76 8.98 -7.81
CA THR A 143 -12.39 8.53 -8.04
C THR A 143 -11.36 9.41 -7.34
N ALA A 144 -11.50 10.74 -7.44
CA ALA A 144 -10.59 11.69 -6.77
C ALA A 144 -10.56 11.52 -5.23
N LEU A 145 -11.73 11.25 -4.63
CA LEU A 145 -11.83 11.00 -3.18
C LEU A 145 -11.12 9.70 -2.80
N LEU A 146 -11.36 8.62 -3.56
CA LEU A 146 -10.73 7.33 -3.27
C LEU A 146 -9.22 7.39 -3.48
N LEU A 147 -8.73 8.00 -4.57
CA LEU A 147 -7.29 8.15 -4.82
C LEU A 147 -6.62 8.96 -3.70
N ALA A 148 -7.24 10.05 -3.24
CA ALA A 148 -6.72 10.81 -2.10
C ALA A 148 -6.64 9.96 -0.83
N PHE A 149 -7.61 9.08 -0.56
CA PHE A 149 -7.55 8.15 0.56
C PHE A 149 -6.47 7.09 0.41
N LEU A 150 -6.36 6.47 -0.77
CA LEU A 150 -5.34 5.45 -1.05
C LEU A 150 -3.93 6.03 -0.90
N ASP A 151 -3.74 7.30 -1.26
CA ASP A 151 -2.50 8.08 -1.14
C ASP A 151 -2.26 8.69 0.27
N GLY A 152 -3.19 8.51 1.21
CA GLY A 152 -3.05 9.04 2.56
C GLY A 152 -3.25 10.57 2.70
N GLN A 153 -3.90 11.21 1.71
CA GLN A 153 -4.16 12.65 1.62
C GLN A 153 -5.62 13.04 1.93
N SER A 154 -6.48 12.07 2.22
CA SER A 154 -7.86 12.36 2.61
C SER A 154 -7.97 13.02 3.98
N ARG A 155 -9.08 13.72 4.20
CA ARG A 155 -9.48 14.25 5.51
C ARG A 155 -10.32 13.22 6.27
N PHE A 156 -10.38 13.36 7.59
CA PHE A 156 -11.13 12.43 8.44
C PHE A 156 -12.62 12.28 8.05
N GLY A 157 -13.32 13.38 7.72
CA GLY A 157 -14.72 13.30 7.27
C GLY A 157 -14.92 12.57 5.93
N GLN A 158 -13.93 12.68 5.05
CA GLN A 158 -13.89 11.95 3.77
C GLN A 158 -13.68 10.45 4.00
N GLU A 159 -12.81 10.08 4.94
CA GLU A 159 -12.53 8.70 5.34
C GLU A 159 -13.78 8.00 5.87
N ILE A 160 -14.60 8.68 6.69
CA ILE A 160 -15.89 8.14 7.17
C ILE A 160 -16.83 7.79 6.00
N THR A 161 -16.88 8.65 4.98
CA THR A 161 -17.70 8.39 3.79
C THR A 161 -17.24 7.11 3.08
N ILE A 162 -15.93 6.95 2.89
CA ILE A 162 -15.34 5.76 2.25
C ILE A 162 -15.62 4.50 3.07
N MET A 163 -15.40 4.55 4.39
CA MET A 163 -15.69 3.43 5.30
C MET A 163 -17.16 3.02 5.24
N ASN A 164 -18.08 3.98 5.21
CA ASN A 164 -19.51 3.71 5.11
C ASN A 164 -19.92 3.10 3.76
N ARG A 165 -19.09 3.20 2.73
CA ARG A 165 -19.37 2.62 1.41
C ARG A 165 -18.63 1.29 1.17
N SER A 166 -17.64 0.97 2.01
CA SER A 166 -16.97 -0.33 2.05
C SER A 166 -17.87 -1.46 2.63
N PRO A 167 -17.47 -2.74 2.58
CA PRO A 167 -18.13 -3.84 3.27
C PRO A 167 -18.05 -3.69 4.80
N ARG A 168 -18.90 -2.82 5.37
CA ARG A 168 -18.82 -2.37 6.78
C ARG A 168 -18.68 -3.49 7.80
N PRO A 169 -19.48 -4.58 7.77
CA PRO A 169 -19.38 -5.61 8.79
C PRO A 169 -17.99 -6.27 8.82
N VAL A 170 -17.41 -6.49 7.64
CA VAL A 170 -16.09 -7.09 7.48
C VAL A 170 -15.00 -6.13 7.95
N MET A 171 -15.06 -4.87 7.52
CA MET A 171 -14.07 -3.85 7.89
C MET A 171 -14.10 -3.57 9.39
N MET A 172 -15.28 -3.44 10.01
CA MET A 172 -15.42 -3.23 11.45
C MET A 172 -14.93 -4.43 12.27
N SER A 173 -15.25 -5.65 11.83
CA SER A 173 -14.74 -6.86 12.47
C SER A 173 -13.20 -6.94 12.44
N ALA A 174 -12.59 -6.58 11.31
CA ALA A 174 -11.13 -6.52 11.20
C ALA A 174 -10.53 -5.40 12.07
N MET A 175 -11.16 -4.23 12.11
CA MET A 175 -10.73 -3.10 12.93
C MET A 175 -10.78 -3.42 14.43
N MET A 176 -11.88 -4.00 14.92
CA MET A 176 -12.00 -4.43 16.32
C MET A 176 -10.93 -5.44 16.71
N ARG A 177 -10.64 -6.40 15.83
CA ARG A 177 -9.59 -7.40 16.08
C ARG A 177 -8.19 -6.80 16.09
N ASN A 178 -7.94 -5.76 15.31
CA ASN A 178 -6.69 -5.00 15.40
C ASN A 178 -6.54 -4.25 16.73
N MET A 179 -7.64 -3.83 17.36
CA MET A 179 -7.62 -3.17 18.68
C MET A 179 -7.49 -4.17 19.84
N LEU A 180 -8.12 -5.34 19.72
CA LEU A 180 -8.09 -6.39 20.75
C LEU A 180 -6.86 -7.30 20.68
N GLY A 181 -6.21 -7.39 19.52
CA GLY A 181 -5.07 -8.25 19.28
C GLY A 181 -3.78 -7.47 18.97
N ASN A 182 -2.76 -7.64 19.81
CA ASN A 182 -1.41 -7.09 19.59
C ASN A 182 -0.63 -7.76 18.46
N ALA A 183 -1.14 -8.85 17.87
CA ALA A 183 -0.44 -9.59 16.81
C ALA A 183 -0.42 -8.81 15.49
N SER A 184 0.79 -8.54 14.97
CA SER A 184 1.03 -8.05 13.60
C SER A 184 0.21 -8.83 12.59
N VAL A 185 -0.30 -8.16 11.56
CA VAL A 185 -1.00 -8.86 10.49
C VAL A 185 0.02 -9.78 9.80
N PRO A 186 -0.24 -11.09 9.66
CA PRO A 186 0.64 -11.98 8.92
C PRO A 186 0.89 -11.40 7.51
N LYS A 187 2.06 -11.67 6.93
CA LYS A 187 2.38 -11.18 5.58
C LYS A 187 1.26 -11.57 4.59
N ALA A 188 0.73 -10.57 3.90
CA ALA A 188 -0.30 -10.70 2.88
C ALA A 188 0.30 -11.02 1.52
#